data_AF-A0A1X1J5B4-F1
#
_entry.id   AF-A0A1X1J5B4-F1
#
_cell.length_a   1.000
_cell.length_b   1.000
_cell.length_c   1.000
_cell.angle_alpha   90.00
_cell.angle_beta   90.00
_cell.angle_gamma   90.00
#
_symmetry.space_group_name_H-M   'P 1'
#
loop_
_entity.id
_entity.type
_entity.pdbx_description
1 polymer ?
#
loop_
_entity_poly.entity_id
_entity_poly.type
_entity_poly.pdbx_seq_one_letter_code
_entity_poly.pdbx_strand_id
1 'polypeptide(L)'
;VVLADENPNNDKAEPLLNGNWNRQEYLQTAIKWASQNDNDDSTNTIEDYMLKHQGDADASELWQNFSAIIEWVRGKFISYQNSLKGMDWGTIYKEYQLGQLDNNIIKNSASVINEKIAELVNDDEVTTKMKGIYQYIIYGDSKYLQLRAFDDKTIKQKYEEQSHHCVYCVDEGNNREYALKELAGDHITPWSLGGKTVPENCQLLCKKHNSSKGNNY
;
A
#
# COMPACT_ATOMS: atom_id res chain seq x y z
N VAL A 1 -13.69 21.49 6.41
CA VAL A 1 -13.35 21.57 4.97
C VAL A 1 -14.20 20.53 4.27
N VAL A 2 -15.24 20.97 3.58
CA VAL A 2 -16.17 20.10 2.84
C VAL A 2 -15.45 19.72 1.54
N LEU A 3 -14.97 18.48 1.45
CA LEU A 3 -14.34 17.96 0.23
C LEU A 3 -15.43 17.31 -0.63
N ALA A 4 -15.88 18.10 -1.61
CA ALA A 4 -16.74 17.76 -2.74
C ALA A 4 -18.19 17.36 -2.42
N ASP A 5 -19.03 18.39 -2.28
CA ASP A 5 -20.41 18.31 -2.77
C ASP A 5 -20.35 18.08 -4.29
N GLU A 6 -21.06 17.04 -4.74
CA GLU A 6 -21.32 16.69 -6.15
C GLU A 6 -20.12 16.17 -6.96
N ASN A 7 -20.12 14.85 -7.24
CA ASN A 7 -19.23 14.20 -8.19
C ASN A 7 -19.61 14.62 -9.64
N PRO A 8 -18.84 15.48 -10.34
CA PRO A 8 -19.19 15.94 -11.68
C PRO A 8 -18.90 14.89 -12.78
N ASN A 9 -18.43 13.70 -12.40
CA ASN A 9 -17.93 12.67 -13.33
C ASN A 9 -18.80 11.42 -13.41
N ASN A 10 -20.08 11.49 -13.05
CA ASN A 10 -20.99 10.33 -13.19
C ASN A 10 -21.11 9.82 -14.65
N ASP A 11 -20.67 10.60 -15.64
CA ASP A 11 -20.71 10.24 -17.07
C ASP A 11 -19.34 9.93 -17.71
N LYS A 12 -18.23 9.92 -16.96
CA LYS A 12 -16.93 9.50 -17.49
C LYS A 12 -16.33 8.42 -16.61
N ALA A 13 -16.65 7.18 -16.96
CA ALA A 13 -16.00 5.98 -16.48
C ALA A 13 -14.52 5.96 -16.93
N GLU A 14 -13.66 6.82 -16.37
CA GLU A 14 -12.22 6.67 -16.57
C GLU A 14 -11.80 5.32 -15.95
N PRO A 15 -11.19 4.43 -16.74
CA PRO A 15 -10.79 3.13 -16.25
C PRO A 15 -9.55 3.25 -15.36
N LEU A 16 -9.43 2.35 -14.38
CA LEU A 16 -8.34 2.24 -13.40
C LEU A 16 -6.99 1.83 -14.01
N LEU A 17 -6.80 2.09 -15.30
CA LEU A 17 -5.72 1.60 -16.12
C LEU A 17 -4.92 2.79 -16.65
N ASN A 18 -3.61 2.59 -16.77
CA ASN A 18 -2.71 3.55 -17.38
C ASN A 18 -2.81 3.44 -18.91
N GLY A 19 -2.73 4.57 -19.63
CA GLY A 19 -2.60 4.58 -21.09
C GLY A 19 -3.52 5.58 -21.81
N ASN A 20 -3.03 6.15 -22.91
CA ASN A 20 -3.80 6.99 -23.82
C ASN A 20 -4.52 6.07 -24.82
N TRP A 21 -5.78 5.74 -24.58
CA TRP A 21 -6.71 5.09 -25.55
C TRP A 21 -6.17 3.87 -26.33
N ASN A 22 -5.18 3.14 -25.83
CA ASN A 22 -4.70 1.92 -26.47
C ASN A 22 -5.59 0.74 -26.04
N ARG A 23 -6.61 0.44 -26.85
CA ARG A 23 -7.56 -0.68 -26.64
C ARG A 23 -6.88 -2.01 -26.33
N GLN A 24 -5.64 -2.21 -26.78
CA GLN A 24 -4.86 -3.42 -26.51
C GLN A 24 -4.43 -3.56 -25.05
N GLU A 25 -4.01 -2.48 -24.39
CA GLU A 25 -3.58 -2.50 -22.98
C GLU A 25 -4.76 -2.80 -22.04
N TYR A 26 -5.95 -2.28 -22.41
CA TYR A 26 -7.21 -2.59 -21.73
C TYR A 26 -7.54 -4.08 -21.83
N LEU A 27 -7.53 -4.62 -23.05
CA LEU A 27 -7.83 -6.03 -23.28
C LEU A 27 -6.82 -6.93 -22.58
N GLN A 28 -5.52 -6.61 -22.67
CA GLN A 28 -4.48 -7.36 -21.99
C GLN A 28 -4.68 -7.37 -20.47
N THR A 29 -5.05 -6.23 -19.88
CA THR A 29 -5.31 -6.16 -18.44
C THR A 29 -6.57 -6.91 -18.04
N ALA A 30 -7.64 -6.81 -18.84
CA ALA A 30 -8.86 -7.57 -18.60
C ALA A 30 -8.59 -9.08 -18.64
N ILE A 31 -7.85 -9.57 -19.63
CA ILE A 31 -7.49 -10.98 -19.73
C ILE A 31 -6.60 -11.41 -18.55
N LYS A 32 -5.62 -10.57 -18.18
CA LYS A 32 -4.77 -10.84 -17.01
C LYS A 32 -5.59 -10.96 -15.72
N TRP A 33 -6.55 -10.06 -15.50
CA TRP A 33 -7.41 -10.12 -14.31
C TRP A 33 -8.35 -11.33 -14.34
N ALA A 34 -8.88 -11.67 -15.52
CA ALA A 34 -9.70 -12.85 -15.69
C ALA A 34 -8.91 -14.14 -15.43
N SER A 35 -7.68 -14.25 -15.94
CA SER A 35 -6.82 -15.42 -15.67
C SER A 35 -6.49 -15.54 -14.16
N GLN A 36 -6.27 -14.42 -13.48
CA GLN A 36 -6.07 -14.43 -12.02
C GLN A 36 -7.31 -14.90 -11.26
N ASN A 37 -8.51 -14.59 -11.75
CA ASN A 37 -9.78 -14.85 -11.09
C ASN A 37 -10.55 -16.05 -11.67
N ASP A 38 -9.92 -16.82 -12.56
CA ASP A 38 -10.44 -18.10 -13.02
C ASP A 38 -10.41 -19.12 -11.86
N ASN A 39 -11.45 -19.92 -11.75
CA ASN A 39 -11.57 -20.97 -10.72
C ASN A 39 -10.84 -22.26 -11.11
N ASP A 40 -10.22 -22.26 -12.29
CA ASP A 40 -9.49 -23.36 -12.87
C ASP A 40 -7.97 -23.17 -12.69
N ASP A 41 -7.34 -24.06 -11.92
CA ASP A 41 -5.90 -24.03 -11.64
C ASP A 41 -5.01 -24.17 -12.90
N SER A 42 -5.59 -24.52 -14.05
CA SER A 42 -4.87 -24.60 -15.33
C SER A 42 -4.70 -23.24 -16.04
N THR A 43 -5.40 -22.18 -15.61
CA THR A 43 -5.35 -20.87 -16.24
C THR A 43 -4.50 -19.89 -15.43
N ASN A 44 -3.18 -19.89 -15.61
CA ASN A 44 -2.29 -19.00 -14.83
C ASN A 44 -1.73 -17.83 -15.64
N THR A 45 -1.85 -17.89 -16.97
CA THR A 45 -1.31 -16.88 -17.88
C THR A 45 -2.38 -16.31 -18.81
N ILE A 46 -2.02 -15.22 -19.49
CA ILE A 46 -2.86 -14.62 -20.53
C ILE A 46 -3.07 -15.62 -21.66
N GLU A 47 -2.01 -16.33 -22.05
CA GLU A 47 -2.01 -17.33 -23.11
C GLU A 47 -2.92 -18.51 -22.79
N ASP A 48 -2.90 -19.01 -21.54
CA ASP A 48 -3.79 -20.10 -21.11
C ASP A 48 -5.25 -19.67 -21.20
N TYR A 49 -5.57 -18.46 -20.74
CA TYR A 49 -6.92 -17.92 -20.80
C TYR A 49 -7.38 -17.78 -22.25
N MET A 50 -6.53 -17.21 -23.11
CA MET A 50 -6.84 -17.08 -24.54
C MET A 50 -7.03 -18.43 -25.22
N LEU A 51 -6.21 -19.44 -24.89
CA LEU A 51 -6.32 -20.80 -25.45
C LEU A 51 -7.62 -21.49 -25.03
N LYS A 52 -8.02 -21.32 -23.76
CA LYS A 52 -9.27 -21.86 -23.20
C LYS A 52 -10.49 -21.23 -23.84
N HIS A 53 -10.50 -19.92 -24.00
CA HIS A 53 -11.65 -19.14 -24.45
C HIS A 53 -11.68 -18.86 -25.97
N GLN A 54 -10.73 -19.40 -26.76
CA GLN A 54 -10.66 -19.14 -28.21
C GLN A 54 -11.90 -19.64 -28.99
N GLY A 55 -12.62 -20.62 -28.44
CA GLY A 55 -13.81 -21.22 -29.06
C GLY A 55 -15.13 -20.58 -28.60
N ASP A 56 -15.07 -19.60 -27.70
CA ASP A 56 -16.26 -18.98 -27.13
C ASP A 56 -17.01 -18.15 -28.18
N ALA A 57 -18.33 -18.17 -28.12
CA ALA A 57 -19.17 -17.42 -29.06
C ALA A 57 -19.02 -15.90 -28.90
N ASP A 58 -18.69 -15.44 -27.69
CA ASP A 58 -18.48 -14.04 -27.33
C ASP A 58 -17.58 -13.91 -26.08
N ALA A 59 -17.25 -12.67 -25.70
CA ALA A 59 -16.39 -12.36 -24.56
C ALA A 59 -17.20 -11.98 -23.30
N SER A 60 -18.42 -12.50 -23.12
CA SER A 60 -19.29 -12.10 -22.01
C SER A 60 -18.69 -12.40 -20.65
N GLU A 61 -18.01 -13.54 -20.48
CA GLU A 61 -17.36 -13.91 -19.21
C GLU A 61 -16.22 -12.94 -18.86
N LEU A 62 -15.34 -12.65 -19.83
CA LEU A 62 -14.28 -11.66 -19.68
C LEU A 62 -14.84 -10.29 -19.29
N TRP A 63 -15.93 -9.87 -19.93
CA TRP A 63 -16.58 -8.60 -19.64
C TRP A 63 -17.21 -8.57 -18.24
N GLN A 64 -17.86 -9.65 -17.81
CA GLN A 64 -18.45 -9.78 -16.48
C GLN A 64 -17.37 -9.72 -15.40
N ASN A 65 -16.27 -10.47 -15.56
CA ASN A 65 -15.15 -10.44 -14.61
C ASN A 65 -14.54 -9.04 -14.49
N PHE A 66 -14.23 -8.43 -15.63
CA PHE A 66 -13.70 -7.06 -15.66
C PHE A 66 -14.65 -6.06 -14.99
N SER A 67 -15.94 -6.12 -15.32
CA SER A 67 -16.95 -5.23 -14.76
C SER A 67 -17.07 -5.39 -13.24
N ALA A 68 -17.09 -6.63 -12.74
CA ALA A 68 -17.17 -6.92 -11.31
C ALA A 68 -15.99 -6.31 -10.53
N ILE A 69 -14.77 -6.39 -11.06
CA ILE A 69 -13.58 -5.79 -10.44
C ILE A 69 -13.70 -4.26 -10.43
N ILE A 70 -14.06 -3.65 -11.57
CA ILE A 70 -14.19 -2.18 -11.67
C ILE A 70 -15.27 -1.65 -10.73
N GLU A 71 -16.43 -2.29 -10.69
CA GLU A 71 -17.54 -1.91 -9.80
C GLU A 71 -17.15 -2.05 -8.34
N TRP A 72 -16.45 -3.13 -7.97
CA TRP A 72 -15.94 -3.32 -6.62
C TRP A 72 -14.97 -2.20 -6.22
N VAL A 73 -13.99 -1.85 -7.06
CA VAL A 73 -13.06 -0.75 -6.75
C VAL A 73 -13.81 0.57 -6.60
N ARG A 74 -14.74 0.88 -7.51
CA ARG A 74 -15.56 2.11 -7.44
C ARG A 74 -16.44 2.14 -6.19
N GLY A 75 -16.92 0.98 -5.75
CA GLY A 75 -17.66 0.83 -4.50
C GLY A 75 -16.80 1.00 -3.25
N LYS A 76 -15.47 0.92 -3.35
CA LYS A 76 -14.53 1.09 -2.23
C LYS A 76 -13.87 2.47 -2.20
N PHE A 77 -13.56 3.05 -3.34
CA PHE A 77 -12.82 4.31 -3.47
C PHE A 77 -13.63 5.35 -4.24
N ILE A 78 -14.38 6.19 -3.51
CA ILE A 78 -15.32 7.19 -4.07
C ILE A 78 -14.58 8.40 -4.69
N SER A 79 -13.40 8.71 -4.17
CA SER A 79 -12.55 9.84 -4.56
C SER A 79 -11.20 9.30 -5.07
N TYR A 80 -10.51 10.06 -5.94
CA TYR A 80 -9.11 9.84 -6.37
C TYR A 80 -8.79 8.86 -7.53
N GLN A 81 -9.51 8.98 -8.64
CA GLN A 81 -9.39 8.06 -9.80
C GLN A 81 -7.99 7.93 -10.42
N ASN A 82 -7.19 9.01 -10.49
CA ASN A 82 -5.89 8.94 -11.19
C ASN A 82 -4.83 8.16 -10.42
N SER A 83 -4.83 8.25 -9.09
CA SER A 83 -3.83 7.59 -8.25
C SER A 83 -4.14 6.10 -8.06
N LEU A 84 -5.35 5.67 -8.40
CA LEU A 84 -5.76 4.26 -8.43
C LEU A 84 -5.29 3.53 -9.70
N LYS A 85 -4.80 4.26 -10.71
CA LYS A 85 -4.37 3.67 -11.97
C LYS A 85 -3.10 2.83 -11.81
N GLY A 86 -3.08 1.66 -12.44
CA GLY A 86 -1.91 0.78 -12.47
C GLY A 86 -1.67 -0.02 -11.18
N MET A 87 -2.68 -0.17 -10.32
CA MET A 87 -2.71 -1.24 -9.32
C MET A 87 -3.18 -2.55 -9.95
N ASP A 88 -2.70 -3.68 -9.42
CA ASP A 88 -3.09 -5.01 -9.87
C ASP A 88 -4.43 -5.41 -9.26
N TRP A 89 -5.50 -4.79 -9.74
CA TRP A 89 -6.83 -4.94 -9.16
C TRP A 89 -7.38 -6.36 -9.28
N GLY A 90 -6.98 -7.13 -10.30
CA GLY A 90 -7.34 -8.55 -10.40
C GLY A 90 -6.78 -9.38 -9.26
N THR A 91 -5.52 -9.17 -8.89
CA THR A 91 -4.91 -9.85 -7.73
C THR A 91 -5.57 -9.41 -6.43
N ILE A 92 -5.69 -8.10 -6.22
CA ILE A 92 -6.29 -7.53 -5.00
C ILE A 92 -7.73 -8.02 -4.83
N TYR A 93 -8.51 -8.07 -5.92
CA TYR A 93 -9.88 -8.55 -5.89
C TYR A 93 -9.93 -10.04 -5.53
N LYS A 94 -9.04 -10.87 -6.10
CA LYS A 94 -8.93 -12.29 -5.73
C LYS A 94 -8.64 -12.46 -4.24
N GLU A 95 -7.63 -11.75 -3.71
CA GLU A 95 -7.27 -11.77 -2.28
C GLU A 95 -8.46 -11.35 -1.40
N TYR A 96 -9.22 -10.34 -1.84
CA TYR A 96 -10.45 -9.90 -1.17
C TYR A 96 -11.54 -10.99 -1.16
N GLN A 97 -11.79 -11.64 -2.31
CA GLN A 97 -12.78 -12.73 -2.42
C GLN A 97 -12.40 -13.95 -1.58
N LEU A 98 -11.10 -14.24 -1.45
CA LEU A 98 -10.57 -15.31 -0.61
C LEU A 98 -10.57 -14.98 0.90
N GLY A 99 -11.05 -13.80 1.30
CA GLY A 99 -11.11 -13.35 2.70
C GLY A 99 -9.74 -13.00 3.31
N GLN A 100 -8.67 -12.94 2.50
CA GLN A 100 -7.31 -12.67 2.98
C GLN A 100 -7.13 -11.23 3.48
N LEU A 101 -8.03 -10.33 3.06
CA LEU A 101 -8.01 -8.91 3.41
C LEU A 101 -9.11 -8.53 4.43
N ASP A 102 -9.77 -9.51 5.05
CA ASP A 102 -10.94 -9.25 5.91
C ASP A 102 -10.60 -8.45 7.18
N ASN A 103 -9.37 -8.57 7.68
CA ASN A 103 -8.90 -7.81 8.84
C ASN A 103 -8.35 -6.42 8.46
N ASN A 104 -8.33 -6.07 7.16
CA ASN A 104 -7.72 -4.83 6.67
C ASN A 104 -8.77 -3.75 6.42
N ILE A 105 -8.31 -2.51 6.25
CA ILE A 105 -9.20 -1.33 6.14
C ILE A 105 -10.10 -1.44 4.90
N ILE A 106 -9.65 -2.07 3.82
CA ILE A 106 -10.41 -2.31 2.59
C ILE A 106 -11.71 -3.09 2.80
N LYS A 107 -11.85 -3.84 3.90
CA LYS A 107 -13.12 -4.53 4.22
C LYS A 107 -14.23 -3.56 4.59
N ASN A 108 -13.90 -2.39 5.12
CA ASN A 108 -14.86 -1.39 5.58
C ASN A 108 -15.66 -0.74 4.43
N SER A 109 -16.63 0.09 4.82
CA SER A 109 -17.40 0.90 3.89
C SER A 109 -16.53 1.98 3.24
N ALA A 110 -16.96 2.47 2.08
CA ALA A 110 -16.25 3.52 1.37
C ALA A 110 -16.12 4.83 2.17
N SER A 111 -17.06 5.15 3.07
CA SER A 111 -16.95 6.31 3.97
C SER A 111 -15.77 6.17 4.90
N VAL A 112 -15.64 5.01 5.57
CA VAL A 112 -14.54 4.73 6.51
C VAL A 112 -13.20 4.74 5.78
N ILE A 113 -13.15 4.15 4.57
CA ILE A 113 -11.96 4.18 3.73
C ILE A 113 -11.57 5.62 3.38
N ASN A 114 -12.54 6.45 2.96
CA ASN A 114 -12.29 7.84 2.58
C ASN A 114 -11.84 8.69 3.77
N GLU A 115 -12.44 8.51 4.95
CA GLU A 115 -12.01 9.16 6.20
C GLU A 115 -10.57 8.79 6.55
N LYS A 116 -10.22 7.50 6.47
CA LYS A 116 -8.86 7.06 6.76
C LYS A 116 -7.84 7.57 5.74
N ILE A 117 -8.19 7.62 4.46
CA ILE A 117 -7.35 8.25 3.44
C ILE A 117 -7.14 9.73 3.77
N ALA A 118 -8.19 10.46 4.13
CA ALA A 118 -8.08 11.87 4.49
C ALA A 118 -7.21 12.08 5.74
N GLU A 119 -7.32 11.23 6.75
CA GLU A 119 -6.45 11.24 7.93
C GLU A 119 -4.98 11.07 7.52
N LEU A 120 -4.66 10.06 6.71
CA LEU A 120 -3.29 9.76 6.27
C LEU A 120 -2.70 10.85 5.37
N VAL A 121 -3.51 11.48 4.53
CA VAL A 121 -3.08 12.60 3.67
C VAL A 121 -2.74 13.85 4.50
N ASN A 122 -3.40 14.03 5.64
CA ASN A 122 -3.17 15.18 6.53
C ASN A 122 -2.19 14.89 7.68
N ASP A 123 -1.59 13.69 7.74
CA ASP A 123 -0.59 13.35 8.74
C ASP A 123 0.81 13.73 8.24
N ASP A 124 1.43 14.71 8.89
CA ASP A 124 2.79 15.19 8.57
C ASP A 124 3.88 14.10 8.71
N GLU A 125 3.58 13.00 9.41
CA GLU A 125 4.47 11.86 9.50
C GLU A 125 4.45 10.97 8.25
N VAL A 126 3.38 11.03 7.45
CA VAL A 126 3.21 10.21 6.24
C VAL A 126 3.71 10.97 5.02
N THR A 127 4.80 10.47 4.42
CA THR A 127 5.48 11.11 3.29
C THR A 127 5.27 10.39 1.95
N THR A 128 4.55 9.27 1.96
CA THR A 128 4.30 8.48 0.74
C THR A 128 3.35 9.19 -0.21
N LYS A 129 3.42 8.81 -1.49
CA LYS A 129 2.43 9.23 -2.48
C LYS A 129 1.13 8.46 -2.27
N MET A 130 0.03 8.95 -2.84
CA MET A 130 -1.30 8.33 -2.76
C MET A 130 -1.32 6.81 -3.02
N LYS A 131 -0.47 6.31 -3.93
CA LYS A 131 -0.34 4.86 -4.19
C LYS A 131 0.01 4.07 -2.93
N GLY A 132 0.93 4.56 -2.11
CA GLY A 132 1.30 3.90 -0.84
C GLY A 132 0.18 3.94 0.19
N ILE A 133 -0.60 5.03 0.22
CA ILE A 133 -1.80 5.11 1.07
C ILE A 133 -2.81 4.04 0.68
N TYR A 134 -3.10 3.84 -0.61
CA TYR A 134 -4.02 2.77 -1.02
C TYR A 134 -3.50 1.39 -0.68
N GLN A 135 -2.20 1.15 -0.87
CA GLN A 135 -1.60 -0.12 -0.48
C GLN A 135 -1.73 -0.36 1.02
N TYR A 136 -1.57 0.66 1.86
CA TYR A 136 -1.84 0.57 3.30
C TYR A 136 -3.32 0.27 3.60
N ILE A 137 -4.27 0.93 2.92
CA ILE A 137 -5.70 0.65 3.07
C ILE A 137 -6.02 -0.82 2.71
N ILE A 138 -5.41 -1.33 1.64
CA ILE A 138 -5.65 -2.68 1.12
C ILE A 138 -5.02 -3.75 2.01
N TYR A 139 -3.75 -3.57 2.37
CA TYR A 139 -2.93 -4.60 3.00
C TYR A 139 -2.72 -4.42 4.51
N GLY A 140 -3.05 -3.25 5.06
CA GLY A 140 -2.86 -2.94 6.48
C GLY A 140 -1.41 -2.74 6.93
N ASP A 141 -0.44 -2.87 6.03
CA ASP A 141 0.98 -2.89 6.36
C ASP A 141 1.61 -1.49 6.28
N SER A 142 2.10 -1.01 7.41
CA SER A 142 2.69 0.33 7.54
C SER A 142 3.91 0.57 6.65
N LYS A 143 4.57 -0.48 6.13
CA LYS A 143 5.69 -0.32 5.17
C LYS A 143 5.31 0.42 3.88
N TYR A 144 4.03 0.42 3.52
CA TYR A 144 3.52 1.17 2.37
C TYR A 144 3.41 2.67 2.65
N LEU A 145 3.36 3.04 3.94
CA LEU A 145 3.49 4.39 4.42
C LEU A 145 4.99 4.67 4.57
N GLN A 146 5.57 5.38 3.60
CA GLN A 146 6.87 6.01 3.78
C GLN A 146 6.74 7.02 4.92
N LEU A 147 7.27 6.70 6.10
CA LEU A 147 7.21 7.57 7.27
C LEU A 147 8.38 8.57 7.25
N ARG A 148 8.15 9.73 7.88
CA ARG A 148 9.15 10.79 8.01
C ARG A 148 10.39 10.26 8.73
N ALA A 149 11.56 10.55 8.17
CA ALA A 149 12.85 10.24 8.77
C ALA A 149 13.35 11.39 9.64
N PHE A 150 14.14 11.06 10.67
CA PHE A 150 14.86 12.05 11.46
C PHE A 150 15.92 12.76 10.62
N ASP A 151 16.12 14.05 10.87
CA ASP A 151 17.18 14.82 10.22
C ASP A 151 18.57 14.48 10.78
N ASP A 152 19.61 14.78 10.01
CA ASP A 152 21.01 14.52 10.35
C ASP A 152 21.43 15.16 11.69
N LYS A 153 20.86 16.31 12.04
CA LYS A 153 21.18 17.02 13.28
C LYS A 153 20.68 16.21 14.48
N THR A 154 19.44 15.73 14.42
CA THR A 154 18.81 14.89 15.44
C THR A 154 19.56 13.57 15.59
N ILE A 155 19.93 12.92 14.48
CA ILE A 155 20.70 11.68 14.49
C ILE A 155 22.07 11.90 15.15
N LYS A 156 22.80 12.97 14.79
CA LYS A 156 24.11 13.30 15.41
C LYS A 156 23.99 13.62 16.90
N GLN A 157 22.95 14.35 17.29
CA GLN A 157 22.70 14.63 18.71
C GLN A 157 22.45 13.33 19.48
N LYS A 158 21.59 12.45 18.97
CA LYS A 158 21.30 11.16 19.60
C LYS A 158 22.50 10.23 19.64
N TYR A 159 23.38 10.32 18.65
CA TYR A 159 24.62 9.57 18.64
C TYR A 159 25.50 9.89 19.85
N GLU A 160 25.70 11.17 20.14
CA GLU A 160 26.45 11.59 21.33
C GLU A 160 25.71 11.25 22.63
N GLU A 161 24.39 11.44 22.68
CA GLU A 161 23.57 11.10 23.86
C GLU A 161 23.61 9.60 24.19
N GLN A 162 23.62 8.73 23.18
CA GLN A 162 23.72 7.28 23.34
C GLN A 162 25.17 6.78 23.47
N SER A 163 26.13 7.70 23.61
CA SER A 163 27.56 7.37 23.69
C SER A 163 28.02 6.44 22.57
N HIS A 164 27.49 6.64 21.36
CA HIS A 164 27.86 5.86 20.15
C HIS A 164 27.41 4.39 20.15
N HIS A 165 26.44 4.03 20.99
CA HIS A 165 25.91 2.67 21.11
C HIS A 165 24.49 2.51 20.54
N CYS A 166 24.16 1.27 20.16
CA CYS A 166 22.78 0.83 19.94
C CYS A 166 22.12 0.51 21.29
N VAL A 167 20.95 1.09 21.59
CA VAL A 167 20.27 0.90 22.90
C VAL A 167 19.97 -0.57 23.19
N TYR A 168 19.50 -1.32 22.18
CA TYR A 168 19.21 -2.76 22.35
C TYR A 168 20.49 -3.60 22.51
N CYS A 169 21.62 -3.21 21.91
CA CYS A 169 22.87 -3.92 22.16
C CYS A 169 23.31 -3.75 23.61
N VAL A 170 23.17 -2.54 24.17
CA VAL A 170 23.49 -2.28 25.58
C VAL A 170 22.59 -3.10 26.50
N ASP A 171 21.29 -3.16 26.22
CA ASP A 171 20.32 -3.99 26.97
C ASP A 171 20.65 -5.49 26.89
N GLU A 172 21.25 -5.96 25.78
CA GLU A 172 21.76 -7.31 25.60
C GLU A 172 23.14 -7.55 26.25
N GLY A 173 23.72 -6.55 26.93
CA GLY A 173 25.06 -6.62 27.54
C GLY A 173 26.22 -6.44 26.56
N ASN A 174 25.94 -6.01 25.33
CA ASN A 174 26.93 -5.74 24.28
C ASN A 174 27.23 -4.23 24.18
N ASN A 175 28.29 -3.80 24.84
CA ASN A 175 28.79 -2.41 24.81
C ASN A 175 29.74 -2.14 23.64
N ARG A 176 29.35 -2.59 22.43
CA ARG A 176 30.08 -2.24 21.22
C ARG A 176 29.74 -0.81 20.82
N GLU A 177 30.75 0.03 20.66
CA GLU A 177 30.65 1.32 19.96
C GLU A 177 30.53 1.10 18.45
N TYR A 178 29.72 1.93 17.81
CA TYR A 178 29.48 1.91 16.36
C TYR A 178 29.86 3.25 15.76
N ALA A 179 30.40 3.26 14.54
CA ALA A 179 30.48 4.51 13.80
C ALA A 179 29.06 5.02 13.49
N LEU A 180 28.87 6.34 13.39
CA LEU A 180 27.57 6.95 13.07
C LEU A 180 26.87 6.30 11.86
N LYS A 181 27.62 5.96 10.80
CA LYS A 181 27.12 5.32 9.57
C LYS A 181 26.63 3.88 9.75
N GLU A 182 26.98 3.22 10.86
CA GLU A 182 26.57 1.86 11.20
C GLU A 182 25.27 1.85 12.03
N LEU A 183 24.80 3.03 12.43
CA LEU A 183 23.57 3.23 13.18
C LEU A 183 22.52 3.92 12.31
N ALA A 184 21.26 3.59 12.54
CA ALA A 184 20.10 4.23 11.92
C ALA A 184 19.21 4.85 13.00
N GLY A 185 18.72 6.07 12.74
CA GLY A 185 17.69 6.69 13.57
C GLY A 185 16.35 6.02 13.35
N ASP A 186 15.68 5.69 14.45
CA ASP A 186 14.39 4.99 14.46
C ASP A 186 13.52 5.51 15.61
N HIS A 187 12.20 5.35 15.50
CA HIS A 187 11.25 5.90 16.47
C HIS A 187 11.14 5.02 17.71
N ILE A 188 11.14 5.58 18.92
CA ILE A 188 10.90 4.80 20.16
C ILE A 188 9.47 4.27 20.17
N THR A 189 8.49 5.17 20.09
CA THR A 189 7.09 4.86 19.85
C THR A 189 6.85 4.84 18.34
N PRO A 190 6.34 3.73 17.77
CA PRO A 190 6.04 3.65 16.34
C PRO A 190 4.88 4.58 15.95
N TRP A 191 4.80 4.93 14.67
CA TRP A 191 3.73 5.77 14.12
C TRP A 191 2.33 5.21 14.40
N SER A 192 2.14 3.88 14.32
CA SER A 192 0.87 3.21 14.59
C SER A 192 0.35 3.42 16.02
N LEU A 193 1.24 3.78 16.96
CA LEU A 193 0.92 4.12 18.35
C LEU A 193 0.97 5.64 18.63
N GLY A 194 0.97 6.47 17.58
CA GLY A 194 0.99 7.93 17.68
C GLY A 194 2.40 8.52 17.83
N GLY A 195 3.45 7.75 17.57
CA GLY A 195 4.82 8.25 17.55
C GLY A 195 5.03 9.35 16.51
N LYS A 196 5.76 10.40 16.90
CA LYS A 196 6.09 11.55 16.04
C LYS A 196 7.59 11.63 15.78
N THR A 197 7.99 12.25 14.67
CA THR A 197 9.41 12.47 14.32
C THR A 197 9.95 13.68 15.08
N VAL A 198 10.19 13.50 16.37
CA VAL A 198 10.76 14.50 17.28
C VAL A 198 11.99 13.93 18.01
N PRO A 199 12.98 14.75 18.40
CA PRO A 199 14.21 14.27 19.02
C PRO A 199 14.00 13.33 20.22
N GLU A 200 12.97 13.57 21.02
CA GLU A 200 12.64 12.76 22.20
C GLU A 200 12.19 11.35 21.84
N ASN A 201 11.63 11.17 20.64
CA ASN A 201 11.19 9.88 20.11
C ASN A 201 12.25 9.23 19.20
N CYS A 202 13.45 9.81 19.08
CA CYS A 202 14.53 9.27 18.28
C CYS A 202 15.43 8.35 19.11
N GLN A 203 15.76 7.18 18.58
CA GLN A 203 16.80 6.28 19.09
C GLN A 203 17.69 5.80 17.94
N LEU A 204 18.95 5.49 18.21
CA LEU A 204 19.85 4.90 17.24
C LEU A 204 19.99 3.39 17.43
N LEU A 205 19.81 2.65 16.33
CA LEU A 205 19.85 1.20 16.28
C LEU A 205 20.92 0.70 15.32
N CYS A 206 21.60 -0.39 15.68
CA CYS A 206 22.47 -1.09 14.74
C CYS A 206 21.62 -1.75 13.64
N LYS A 207 22.25 -2.06 12.50
CA LYS A 207 21.57 -2.69 11.36
C LYS A 207 20.73 -3.92 11.74
N LYS A 208 21.26 -4.79 12.62
CA LYS A 208 20.57 -6.01 13.09
C LYS A 208 19.27 -5.65 13.82
N HIS A 209 19.33 -4.79 14.82
CA HIS A 209 18.14 -4.41 15.62
C HIS A 209 17.15 -3.59 14.80
N ASN A 210 17.62 -2.69 13.95
CA ASN A 210 16.75 -1.89 13.07
C ASN A 210 15.96 -2.80 12.10
N SER A 211 16.62 -3.78 11.48
CA SER A 211 15.94 -4.74 10.60
C SER A 211 14.97 -5.66 11.33
N SER A 212 15.29 -6.10 12.56
CA SER A 212 14.38 -6.93 13.35
C SER A 212 13.15 -6.14 13.82
N LYS A 213 13.32 -4.86 14.13
CA LYS A 213 12.24 -4.01 14.62
C LYS A 213 11.22 -3.66 13.54
N GLY A 214 11.66 -3.48 12.29
CA GLY A 214 10.78 -3.27 11.14
C GLY A 214 9.82 -4.44 10.81
N ASN A 215 10.01 -5.62 11.41
CA ASN A 215 9.12 -6.78 11.22
C ASN A 215 8.14 -7.01 12.39
N ASN A 216 8.15 -6.15 13.42
CA ASN A 216 7.40 -6.37 14.67
C ASN A 216 6.30 -5.32 14.96
N TYR A 217 5.83 -4.59 13.95
CA TYR A 217 4.73 -3.63 14.08
C TYR A 217 3.66 -3.81 13.00
#